data_AF-A0A8H5GLR9-F1
#
_entry.id   AF-A0A8H5GLR9-F1
#
_cell.length_a   1.000
_cell.length_b   1.000
_cell.length_c   1.000
_cell.angle_alpha   90.00
_cell.angle_beta   90.00
_cell.angle_gamma   90.00
#
_symmetry.space_group_name_H-M   'P 1'
#
loop_
_entity.id
_entity.type
_entity.pdbx_description
1 polymer ?
#
loop_
_entity_poly.entity_id
_entity_poly.type
_entity_poly.pdbx_seq_one_letter_code
_entity_poly.pdbx_strand_id
1 'polypeptide(L)'
;MDFEHLHWMKEAMAMAEEALAAAEVPVGCVFVRDGKIIAKARNRTNQLRNATRHAELEAIDEILADKSLTPEMTTYPLSTITLYVTVEPCIMCASALRQLGIKEVFFGCGNDRFGGCGSVLGVNETLEHPIHPSYKATGGYCREEAIMILRRFYITENINAPVPKSKANRVLKTEIDSA
;
A
#
# COMPACT_ATOMS: atom_id res chain seq x y z
N MET A 1 14.79 -1.30 13.95
CA MET A 1 13.62 -0.61 13.35
C MET A 1 13.12 0.42 14.34
N ASP A 2 12.69 1.58 13.86
CA ASP A 2 12.12 2.64 14.70
C ASP A 2 10.73 2.21 15.23
N PHE A 3 10.47 2.46 16.51
CA PHE A 3 9.20 2.14 17.16
C PHE A 3 8.04 2.98 16.59
N GLU A 4 8.31 4.20 16.13
CA GLU A 4 7.28 5.06 15.53
C GLU A 4 6.71 4.45 14.25
N HIS A 5 7.58 4.02 13.35
CA HIS A 5 7.14 3.42 12.08
C HIS A 5 6.40 2.10 12.27
N LEU A 6 6.78 1.29 13.28
CA LEU A 6 6.05 0.08 13.64
C LEU A 6 4.64 0.39 14.17
N HIS A 7 4.47 1.49 14.93
CA HIS A 7 3.15 1.91 15.38
C HIS A 7 2.23 2.23 14.20
N TRP A 8 2.69 3.05 13.25
CA TRP A 8 1.89 3.41 12.08
C TRP A 8 1.65 2.23 11.13
N MET A 9 2.63 1.33 10.99
CA MET A 9 2.43 0.12 10.19
C MET A 9 1.35 -0.80 10.79
N LYS A 10 1.21 -0.87 12.11
CA LYS A 10 0.10 -1.62 12.74
C LYS A 10 -1.28 -1.03 12.40
N GLU A 11 -1.38 0.30 12.27
CA GLU A 11 -2.60 0.96 11.80
C GLU A 11 -2.89 0.62 10.33
N ALA A 12 -1.86 0.54 9.47
CA ALA A 12 -2.02 0.06 8.10
C ALA A 12 -2.43 -1.42 8.04
N MET A 13 -1.90 -2.26 8.94
CA MET A 13 -2.30 -3.68 9.06
C MET A 13 -3.78 -3.83 9.47
N ALA A 14 -4.31 -2.97 10.33
CA ALA A 14 -5.73 -2.95 10.64
C ALA A 14 -6.60 -2.70 9.40
N MET A 15 -6.20 -1.76 8.54
CA MET A 15 -6.87 -1.51 7.26
C MET A 15 -6.77 -2.71 6.29
N ALA A 16 -5.67 -3.46 6.33
CA ALA A 16 -5.51 -4.67 5.53
C ALA A 16 -6.43 -5.81 6.00
N GLU A 17 -6.65 -5.96 7.31
CA GLU A 17 -7.64 -6.91 7.85
C GLU A 17 -9.07 -6.52 7.45
N GLU A 18 -9.41 -5.23 7.44
CA GLU A 18 -10.69 -4.78 6.90
C GLU A 18 -10.86 -5.12 5.40
N ALA A 19 -9.79 -5.04 4.61
CA ALA A 19 -9.83 -5.43 3.19
C ALA A 19 -10.06 -6.94 3.06
N LEU A 20 -9.35 -7.73 3.86
CA LEU A 20 -9.54 -9.18 3.88
C LEU A 20 -10.98 -9.56 4.24
N ALA A 21 -11.54 -8.93 5.28
CA ALA A 21 -12.93 -9.15 5.72
C ALA A 21 -13.94 -8.78 4.63
N ALA A 22 -13.62 -7.81 3.79
CA ALA A 22 -14.42 -7.40 2.64
C ALA A 22 -14.14 -8.20 1.35
N ALA A 23 -13.37 -9.30 1.42
CA ALA A 23 -12.95 -10.10 0.27
C ALA A 23 -12.20 -9.30 -0.81
N GLU A 24 -11.43 -8.29 -0.39
CA GLU A 24 -10.49 -7.54 -1.20
C GLU A 24 -9.06 -8.04 -0.98
N VAL A 25 -8.15 -7.73 -1.92
CA VAL A 25 -6.71 -7.96 -1.70
C VAL A 25 -6.31 -7.19 -0.43
N PRO A 26 -5.68 -7.83 0.58
CA PRO A 26 -5.48 -7.25 1.91
C PRO A 26 -4.30 -6.28 1.93
N VAL A 27 -4.46 -5.16 1.23
CA VAL A 27 -3.55 -4.03 1.26
C VAL A 27 -4.24 -2.90 1.99
N GLY A 28 -3.59 -2.41 3.03
CA GLY A 28 -4.03 -1.28 3.85
C GLY A 28 -2.92 -0.23 3.92
N CYS A 29 -3.30 1.03 4.09
CA CYS A 29 -2.35 2.11 4.26
C CYS A 29 -2.87 3.21 5.19
N VAL A 30 -1.92 3.97 5.75
CA VAL A 30 -2.18 5.21 6.47
C VAL A 30 -1.21 6.29 6.01
N PHE A 31 -1.72 7.51 5.86
CA PHE A 31 -0.93 8.70 5.56
C PHE A 31 -0.81 9.53 6.83
N VAL A 32 0.42 9.88 7.20
CA VAL A 32 0.76 10.54 8.46
C VAL A 32 1.44 11.88 8.18
N ARG A 33 1.01 12.91 8.91
CA ARG A 33 1.65 14.23 8.95
C ARG A 33 1.70 14.70 10.40
N ASP A 34 2.86 15.20 10.84
CA ASP A 34 3.08 15.73 12.19
C ASP A 34 2.61 14.80 13.32
N GLY A 35 2.92 13.49 13.18
CA GLY A 35 2.56 12.47 14.15
C GLY A 35 1.06 12.14 14.20
N LYS A 36 0.28 12.57 13.21
CA LYS A 36 -1.16 12.32 13.11
C LYS A 36 -1.52 11.65 11.79
N ILE A 37 -2.41 10.68 11.86
CA ILE A 37 -3.01 10.09 10.68
C ILE A 37 -3.98 11.10 10.07
N ILE A 38 -3.78 11.45 8.80
CA ILE A 38 -4.64 12.36 8.05
C ILE A 38 -5.56 11.62 7.07
N ALA A 39 -5.22 10.39 6.69
CA ALA A 39 -6.08 9.52 5.91
C ALA A 39 -5.73 8.04 6.16
N LYS A 40 -6.74 7.17 6.06
CA LYS A 40 -6.60 5.71 6.13
C LYS A 40 -7.37 5.09 4.98
N ALA A 41 -6.79 4.11 4.31
CA ALA A 41 -7.49 3.43 3.24
C ALA A 41 -7.07 1.97 3.10
N ARG A 42 -7.85 1.27 2.31
CA ARG A 42 -7.64 -0.13 1.95
C ARG A 42 -8.02 -0.37 0.52
N ASN A 43 -7.58 -1.48 -0.06
CA ASN A 43 -7.97 -1.87 -1.40
C ASN A 43 -9.51 -2.05 -1.50
N ARG A 44 -10.11 -1.49 -2.56
CA ARG A 44 -11.56 -1.52 -2.83
C ARG A 44 -11.87 -1.81 -4.32
N THR A 45 -10.97 -2.52 -5.00
CA THR A 45 -11.08 -2.78 -6.46
C THR A 45 -12.34 -3.52 -6.86
N ASN A 46 -12.75 -4.56 -6.12
CA ASN A 46 -13.97 -5.31 -6.39
C ASN A 46 -15.21 -4.50 -6.00
N GLN A 47 -15.19 -3.91 -4.80
CA GLN A 47 -16.28 -3.12 -4.24
C GLN A 47 -16.67 -1.96 -5.15
N LEU A 48 -15.67 -1.22 -5.66
CA LEU A 48 -15.87 -0.05 -6.51
C LEU A 48 -15.80 -0.35 -8.00
N ARG A 49 -15.59 -1.63 -8.38
CA ARG A 49 -15.49 -2.10 -9.76
C ARG A 49 -14.50 -1.27 -10.59
N ASN A 50 -13.41 -0.88 -9.98
CA ASN A 50 -12.40 -0.05 -10.60
C ASN A 50 -11.01 -0.56 -10.18
N ALA A 51 -10.25 -0.96 -11.19
CA ALA A 51 -8.93 -1.57 -11.02
C ALA A 51 -7.90 -0.62 -10.38
N THR A 52 -8.13 0.69 -10.38
CA THR A 52 -7.22 1.67 -9.78
C THR A 52 -7.49 1.89 -8.29
N ARG A 53 -8.50 1.26 -7.69
CA ARG A 53 -8.92 1.51 -6.29
C ARG A 53 -8.08 0.75 -5.28
N HIS A 54 -6.77 0.95 -5.40
CA HIS A 54 -5.76 0.52 -4.45
C HIS A 54 -5.77 1.43 -3.21
N ALA A 55 -5.28 0.91 -2.08
CA ALA A 55 -5.28 1.62 -0.81
C ALA A 55 -4.65 3.02 -0.93
N GLU A 56 -3.50 3.14 -1.59
CA GLU A 56 -2.78 4.39 -1.73
C GLU A 56 -3.58 5.44 -2.52
N LEU A 57 -4.19 5.06 -3.65
CA LEU A 57 -4.97 5.99 -4.47
C LEU A 57 -6.27 6.41 -3.79
N GLU A 58 -6.90 5.51 -3.04
CA GLU A 58 -8.10 5.84 -2.26
C GLU A 58 -7.82 6.86 -1.16
N ALA A 59 -6.72 6.73 -0.43
CA ALA A 59 -6.32 7.72 0.58
C ALA A 59 -5.85 9.03 -0.07
N ILE A 60 -5.18 8.99 -1.22
CA ILE A 60 -4.81 10.20 -1.97
C ILE A 60 -6.06 10.98 -2.40
N ASP A 61 -7.09 10.31 -2.91
CA ASP A 61 -8.34 10.96 -3.29
C ASP A 61 -9.01 11.65 -2.09
N GLU A 62 -9.00 11.02 -0.91
CA GLU A 62 -9.50 11.62 0.33
C GLU A 62 -8.70 12.88 0.74
N ILE A 63 -7.37 12.79 0.70
CA ILE A 63 -6.48 13.90 1.03
C ILE A 63 -6.69 15.09 0.09
N LEU A 64 -6.78 14.83 -1.22
CA LEU A 64 -6.92 15.90 -2.22
C LEU A 64 -8.33 16.50 -2.28
N ALA A 65 -9.35 15.74 -1.85
CA ALA A 65 -10.71 16.25 -1.76
C ALA A 65 -10.89 17.25 -0.59
N ASP A 66 -10.14 17.09 0.50
CA ASP A 66 -10.16 17.99 1.65
C ASP A 66 -8.98 18.96 1.63
N LYS A 67 -9.24 20.21 1.21
CA LYS A 67 -8.23 21.28 1.18
C LYS A 67 -7.58 21.58 2.53
N SER A 68 -8.22 21.24 3.66
CA SER A 68 -7.62 21.40 4.98
C SER A 68 -6.47 20.39 5.22
N LEU A 69 -6.47 19.27 4.49
CA LEU A 69 -5.41 18.27 4.52
C LEU A 69 -4.25 18.63 3.59
N THR A 70 -4.42 19.55 2.64
CA THR A 70 -3.35 20.11 1.82
C THR A 70 -3.44 21.65 1.76
N PRO A 71 -3.21 22.34 2.88
CA PRO A 71 -3.50 23.78 3.00
C PRO A 71 -2.54 24.65 2.17
N GLU A 72 -1.34 24.14 1.87
CA GLU A 72 -0.37 24.82 1.03
C GLU A 72 -0.64 24.50 -0.45
N MET A 73 -0.83 25.55 -1.26
CA MET A 73 -0.92 25.39 -2.72
C MET A 73 0.49 25.23 -3.30
N THR A 74 0.92 23.98 -3.45
CA THR A 74 2.22 23.64 -4.04
C THR A 74 2.04 22.64 -5.17
N THR A 75 3.06 22.51 -6.03
CA THR A 75 3.12 21.45 -7.05
C THR A 75 3.12 20.05 -6.43
N TYR A 76 3.54 19.92 -5.18
CA TYR A 76 3.74 18.64 -4.48
C TYR A 76 2.94 18.61 -3.17
N PRO A 77 1.62 18.36 -3.24
CA PRO A 77 0.73 18.42 -2.07
C PRO A 77 1.06 17.38 -1.00
N LEU A 78 1.82 16.34 -1.31
CA LEU A 78 2.19 15.27 -0.37
C LEU A 78 3.60 15.40 0.23
N SER A 79 4.28 16.52 0.00
CA SER A 79 5.69 16.74 0.38
C SER A 79 5.99 16.71 1.87
N THR A 80 4.98 16.83 2.73
CA THR A 80 5.10 16.74 4.19
C THR A 80 4.49 15.47 4.78
N ILE A 81 4.05 14.55 3.92
CA ILE A 81 3.25 13.38 4.31
C ILE A 81 4.08 12.10 4.14
N THR A 82 4.08 11.26 5.18
CA THR A 82 4.69 9.93 5.17
C THR A 82 3.62 8.86 4.97
N LEU A 83 3.87 7.92 4.06
CA LEU A 83 2.99 6.77 3.82
C LEU A 83 3.49 5.53 4.57
N TYR A 84 2.57 4.80 5.21
CA TYR A 84 2.77 3.44 5.68
C TYR A 84 1.80 2.52 4.97
N VAL A 85 2.30 1.48 4.29
CA VAL A 85 1.47 0.55 3.50
C VAL A 85 1.91 -0.89 3.69
N THR A 86 0.98 -1.83 3.80
CA THR A 86 1.32 -3.21 4.18
C THR A 86 2.14 -3.96 3.11
N VAL A 87 1.99 -3.59 1.85
CA VAL A 87 2.69 -4.19 0.70
C VAL A 87 3.37 -3.07 -0.08
N GLU A 88 4.57 -3.33 -0.61
CA GLU A 88 5.27 -2.41 -1.49
C GLU A 88 4.33 -1.84 -2.58
N PRO A 89 4.27 -0.50 -2.74
CA PRO A 89 3.45 0.13 -3.76
C PRO A 89 3.72 -0.46 -5.14
N CYS A 90 2.66 -0.74 -5.89
CA CYS A 90 2.82 -1.17 -7.27
C CYS A 90 3.34 -0.01 -8.15
N ILE A 91 3.81 -0.30 -9.36
CA ILE A 91 4.28 0.70 -10.33
C ILE A 91 3.32 1.90 -10.47
N MET A 92 2.00 1.65 -10.52
CA MET A 92 0.97 2.69 -10.61
C MET A 92 0.96 3.59 -9.36
N CYS A 93 0.85 3.01 -8.16
CA CYS A 93 0.81 3.76 -6.91
C CYS A 93 2.14 4.49 -6.66
N ALA A 94 3.27 3.82 -6.94
CA ALA A 94 4.60 4.41 -6.81
C ALA A 94 4.79 5.64 -7.72
N SER A 95 4.26 5.59 -8.95
CA SER A 95 4.29 6.73 -9.88
C SER A 95 3.40 7.88 -9.40
N ALA A 96 2.19 7.60 -8.92
CA ALA A 96 1.28 8.63 -8.38
C ALA A 96 1.91 9.35 -7.17
N LEU A 97 2.49 8.58 -6.24
CA LEU A 97 3.21 9.11 -5.08
C LEU A 97 4.39 10.00 -5.50
N ARG A 98 5.14 9.61 -6.54
CA ARG A 98 6.24 10.42 -7.09
C ARG A 98 5.74 11.75 -7.67
N GLN A 99 4.69 11.68 -8.48
CA GLN A 99 4.12 12.85 -9.16
C GLN A 99 3.55 13.87 -8.17
N LEU A 100 2.95 13.39 -7.07
CA LEU A 100 2.40 14.22 -5.99
C LEU A 100 3.45 14.63 -4.95
N GLY A 101 4.68 14.13 -5.10
CA GLY A 101 5.84 14.45 -4.28
C GLY A 101 5.70 13.99 -2.83
N ILE A 102 5.37 12.72 -2.59
CA ILE A 102 5.37 12.14 -1.25
C ILE A 102 6.72 12.35 -0.54
N LYS A 103 6.71 12.57 0.78
CA LYS A 103 7.96 12.71 1.56
C LYS A 103 8.77 11.40 1.58
N GLU A 104 8.15 10.32 2.06
CA GLU A 104 8.77 9.00 2.16
C GLU A 104 7.70 7.92 2.36
N VAL A 105 8.08 6.68 2.06
CA VAL A 105 7.22 5.50 2.15
C VAL A 105 7.87 4.44 3.02
N PHE A 106 7.10 3.89 3.95
CA PHE A 106 7.43 2.67 4.68
C PHE A 106 6.47 1.57 4.27
N PHE A 107 7.00 0.38 4.00
CA PHE A 107 6.17 -0.75 3.62
C PHE A 107 6.51 -2.04 4.37
N GLY A 108 5.56 -2.96 4.40
CA GLY A 108 5.74 -4.24 5.05
C GLY A 108 6.53 -5.23 4.21
N CYS A 109 5.84 -6.00 3.37
CA CYS A 109 6.48 -6.95 2.48
C CYS A 109 6.67 -6.39 1.06
N GLY A 110 7.62 -6.96 0.31
CA GLY A 110 7.82 -6.65 -1.10
C GLY A 110 6.64 -7.06 -1.98
N ASN A 111 6.65 -6.58 -3.22
CA ASN A 111 5.67 -6.91 -4.24
C ASN A 111 6.35 -7.52 -5.46
N ASP A 112 6.57 -8.83 -5.41
CA ASP A 112 7.36 -9.60 -6.39
C ASP A 112 6.81 -9.56 -7.82
N ARG A 113 5.55 -9.15 -7.99
CA ARG A 113 4.88 -9.12 -9.30
C ARG A 113 4.74 -7.73 -9.90
N PHE A 114 4.57 -6.71 -9.05
CA PHE A 114 4.18 -5.37 -9.50
C PHE A 114 4.93 -4.24 -8.79
N GLY A 115 5.91 -4.54 -7.92
CA GLY A 115 6.58 -3.58 -7.05
C GLY A 115 7.26 -2.44 -7.81
N GLY A 116 6.86 -1.22 -7.48
CA GLY A 116 7.36 0.03 -8.06
C GLY A 116 8.43 0.72 -7.22
N CYS A 117 8.87 0.11 -6.11
CA CYS A 117 9.88 0.67 -5.22
C CYS A 117 11.17 -0.19 -5.16
N GLY A 118 11.38 -1.06 -6.15
CA GLY A 118 12.59 -1.86 -6.29
C GLY A 118 12.37 -3.33 -6.64
N SER A 119 11.25 -3.95 -6.27
CA SER A 119 11.08 -5.40 -6.53
C SER A 119 10.94 -5.73 -8.03
N VAL A 120 10.29 -4.86 -8.81
CA VAL A 120 10.19 -5.01 -10.27
C VAL A 120 10.80 -3.82 -10.98
N LEU A 121 10.41 -2.60 -10.60
CA LEU A 121 10.98 -1.35 -11.09
C LEU A 121 11.20 -0.41 -9.92
N GLY A 122 12.26 0.41 -9.96
CA GLY A 122 12.45 1.49 -8.97
C GLY A 122 11.87 2.81 -9.46
N VAL A 123 10.55 2.86 -9.63
CA VAL A 123 9.83 4.09 -10.01
C VAL A 123 10.05 5.19 -8.99
N ASN A 124 10.23 4.84 -7.71
CA ASN A 124 10.52 5.80 -6.65
C ASN A 124 11.90 6.48 -6.79
N GLU A 125 12.90 5.81 -7.35
CA GLU A 125 14.30 6.29 -7.28
C GLU A 125 15.16 5.89 -8.47
N THR A 126 15.32 4.60 -8.78
CA THR A 126 16.32 4.13 -9.76
C THR A 126 15.98 4.47 -11.21
N LEU A 127 14.70 4.64 -11.52
CA LEU A 127 14.26 5.12 -12.83
C LEU A 127 14.35 6.65 -12.87
N GLU A 128 15.20 7.19 -13.76
CA GLU A 128 15.29 8.64 -13.97
C GLU A 128 13.94 9.21 -14.43
N HIS A 129 13.61 10.40 -13.94
CA HIS A 129 12.39 11.10 -14.33
C HIS A 129 12.69 12.60 -14.50
N PRO A 130 12.29 13.23 -15.61
CA PRO A 130 12.72 14.60 -15.94
C PRO A 130 12.10 15.69 -15.06
N ILE A 131 10.92 15.44 -14.48
CA ILE A 131 10.12 16.45 -13.75
C ILE A 131 10.00 16.12 -12.26
N HIS A 132 9.52 14.91 -11.92
CA HIS A 132 9.22 14.52 -10.54
C HIS A 132 10.46 13.91 -9.82
N PRO A 133 10.91 14.51 -8.70
CA PRO A 133 12.02 14.00 -7.89
C PRO A 133 11.76 12.59 -7.36
N SER A 134 12.83 11.89 -6.96
CA SER A 134 12.72 10.60 -6.28
C SER A 134 12.24 10.75 -4.83
N TYR A 135 11.79 9.64 -4.24
CA TYR A 135 11.46 9.55 -2.81
C TYR A 135 12.00 8.25 -2.20
N LYS A 136 12.26 8.30 -0.90
CA LYS A 136 12.75 7.15 -0.13
C LYS A 136 11.62 6.15 0.13
N ALA A 137 11.87 4.88 -0.14
CA ALA A 137 10.99 3.77 0.23
C ALA A 137 11.77 2.77 1.10
N THR A 138 11.23 2.36 2.24
CA THR A 138 11.88 1.42 3.17
C THR A 138 10.94 0.29 3.56
N GLY A 139 11.32 -0.95 3.23
CA GLY A 139 10.56 -2.15 3.52
C GLY A 139 10.90 -2.81 4.86
N GLY A 140 10.14 -3.84 5.23
CA GLY A 140 10.45 -4.74 6.35
C GLY A 140 9.56 -4.58 7.58
N TYR A 141 8.67 -3.58 7.62
CA TYR A 141 7.86 -3.29 8.82
C TYR A 141 6.64 -4.21 8.91
N CYS A 142 6.54 -5.05 9.95
CA CYS A 142 5.51 -6.09 10.01
C CYS A 142 5.48 -6.97 8.74
N ARG A 143 6.67 -7.26 8.18
CA ARG A 143 6.83 -8.01 6.93
C ARG A 143 6.13 -9.37 6.99
N GLU A 144 6.31 -10.08 8.09
CA GLU A 144 5.77 -11.43 8.24
C GLU A 144 4.24 -11.42 8.28
N GLU A 145 3.67 -10.47 9.02
CA GLU A 145 2.23 -10.27 9.11
C GLU A 145 1.63 -9.87 7.76
N ALA A 146 2.30 -8.99 7.01
CA ALA A 146 1.91 -8.59 5.66
C ALA A 146 1.94 -9.77 4.66
N ILE A 147 2.97 -10.62 4.72
CA ILE A 147 3.02 -11.86 3.93
C ILE A 147 1.89 -12.80 4.33
N MET A 148 1.65 -12.96 5.63
CA MET A 148 0.67 -13.91 6.14
C MET A 148 -0.75 -13.55 5.72
N ILE A 149 -1.11 -12.26 5.79
CA ILE A 149 -2.45 -11.82 5.39
C ILE A 149 -2.68 -11.98 3.88
N LEU A 150 -1.67 -11.71 3.04
CA LEU A 150 -1.74 -12.01 1.60
C LEU A 150 -1.92 -13.51 1.33
N ARG A 151 -1.17 -14.36 2.03
CA ARG A 151 -1.32 -15.82 1.90
C ARG A 151 -2.72 -16.29 2.31
N ARG A 152 -3.27 -15.75 3.41
CA ARG A 152 -4.67 -15.98 3.83
C ARG A 152 -5.65 -15.60 2.72
N PHE A 153 -5.45 -14.48 2.03
CA PHE A 153 -6.29 -14.11 0.89
C PHE A 153 -6.15 -15.07 -0.30
N TYR A 154 -4.95 -15.46 -0.70
CA TYR A 154 -4.78 -16.28 -1.91
C TYR A 154 -5.25 -17.73 -1.79
N ILE A 155 -5.44 -18.24 -0.57
CA ILE A 155 -6.09 -19.54 -0.33
C ILE A 155 -7.62 -19.45 -0.33
N THR A 156 -8.22 -18.26 -0.18
CA THR A 156 -9.69 -18.12 -0.30
C THR A 156 -10.13 -18.27 -1.76
N GLU A 157 -11.34 -18.80 -1.93
CA GLU A 157 -11.97 -18.92 -3.24
C GLU A 157 -12.62 -17.59 -3.63
N ASN A 158 -12.39 -17.16 -4.88
CA ASN A 158 -13.08 -15.99 -5.40
C ASN A 158 -14.49 -16.41 -5.85
N ILE A 159 -15.45 -16.30 -4.94
CA ILE A 159 -16.87 -16.61 -5.19
C ILE A 159 -17.52 -15.67 -6.23
N ASN A 160 -16.90 -14.51 -6.48
CA ASN A 160 -17.39 -13.53 -7.46
C ASN A 160 -16.94 -13.84 -8.90
N ALA A 161 -16.09 -14.85 -9.10
CA ALA A 161 -15.67 -15.25 -10.44
C ALA A 161 -16.85 -15.91 -11.20
N PRO A 162 -17.01 -15.67 -12.52
CA PRO A 162 -18.07 -16.30 -13.32
C PRO A 162 -18.06 -17.83 -13.25
N VAL A 163 -16.88 -18.42 -13.11
CA VAL A 163 -16.67 -19.84 -12.83
C VAL A 163 -15.66 -19.95 -11.68
N PRO A 164 -16.11 -20.11 -10.43
CA PRO A 164 -15.21 -20.24 -9.29
C PRO A 164 -14.32 -21.47 -9.44
N LYS A 165 -13.00 -21.28 -9.36
CA LYS A 165 -12.04 -22.39 -9.31
C LYS A 165 -11.84 -22.78 -7.85
N SER A 166 -12.11 -24.04 -7.53
CA SER A 166 -11.87 -24.53 -6.18
C SER A 166 -10.39 -24.44 -5.84
N LYS A 167 -10.11 -24.00 -4.62
CA LYS A 167 -8.77 -23.95 -4.02
C LYS A 167 -8.66 -24.85 -2.79
N ALA A 168 -9.58 -25.80 -2.61
CA ALA A 168 -9.66 -26.68 -1.44
C ALA A 168 -8.32 -27.40 -1.11
N ASN A 169 -7.48 -27.66 -2.12
CA ASN A 169 -6.19 -28.33 -1.94
C ASN A 169 -5.03 -27.37 -1.58
N ARG A 170 -5.25 -26.06 -1.50
CA ARG A 170 -4.19 -25.10 -1.15
C ARG A 170 -4.04 -25.02 0.36
N VAL A 171 -2.86 -25.41 0.84
CA VAL A 171 -2.48 -25.31 2.25
C VAL A 171 -1.82 -23.95 2.51
N LEU A 172 -2.20 -23.30 3.61
CA LEU A 172 -1.52 -22.09 4.08
C LEU A 172 -0.09 -22.44 4.48
N LYS A 173 0.90 -21.93 3.75
CA LYS A 173 2.30 -22.01 4.17
C LYS A 173 2.54 -20.99 5.29
N THR A 174 2.93 -21.45 6.47
CA THR A 174 3.20 -20.58 7.62
C THR A 174 4.66 -20.15 7.72
N GLU A 175 5.58 -20.96 7.18
CA GLU A 175 7.01 -20.66 7.15
C GLU A 175 7.31 -19.52 6.17
N ILE A 176 8.07 -18.53 6.63
CA ILE A 176 8.51 -17.39 5.84
C ILE A 176 10.03 -17.46 5.80
N ASP A 177 10.59 -17.61 4.60
CA ASP A 177 12.03 -17.62 4.43
C ASP A 177 12.60 -16.27 4.91
N SER A 178 13.64 -16.35 5.73
CA SER A 178 14.49 -15.22 6.10
C SER A 178 15.21 -14.76 4.83
N ALA A 179 14.71 -13.67 4.24
CA ALA A 179 15.36 -12.95 3.15
C ALA A 179 16.29 -11.88 3.75
#